data_AF-A0AAT9HF50-F1
#
_entry.id   AF-A0AAT9HF50-F1
#
_cell.length_a   1.000
_cell.length_b   1.000
_cell.length_c   1.000
_cell.angle_alpha   90.00
_cell.angle_beta   90.00
_cell.angle_gamma   90.00
#
_symmetry.space_group_name_H-M   'P 1'
#
loop_
_entity.id
_entity.type
_entity.pdbx_description
1 polymer ?
#
loop_
_entity_poly.entity_id
_entity_poly.type
_entity_poly.pdbx_seq_one_letter_code
_entity_poly.pdbx_strand_id
1 'polypeptide(L)'
;MARRPELTGHVAVYADGRLEAGPAARAVLRTLLTALLDAGPQPLRLALSGVLAAPGTPASRPLRRELLDVLLARESDPAVLEAVLRAAARTTGPEPRVLVHRTGLLLVRTTEGAARFDRCLADLAAHVPGFATAVAGWLADAPREWAALIGPATRDVVENAAVTA
;
A
#
# COMPACT_ATOMS: atom_id res chain seq x y z
N MET A 1 -10.79 -8.87 -19.67
CA MET A 1 -9.66 -7.95 -19.95
C MET A 1 -8.34 -8.72 -20.06
N ALA A 2 -8.17 -9.54 -21.10
CA ALA A 2 -6.93 -10.33 -21.30
C ALA A 2 -6.13 -9.92 -22.55
N ARG A 3 -6.50 -8.80 -23.21
CA ARG A 3 -5.97 -8.47 -24.55
C ARG A 3 -5.17 -7.16 -24.66
N ARG A 4 -5.09 -6.33 -23.60
CA ARG A 4 -4.40 -5.01 -23.65
C ARG A 4 -3.84 -4.56 -22.29
N PRO A 5 -2.71 -5.12 -21.82
CA PRO A 5 -2.08 -4.72 -20.56
C PRO A 5 -1.70 -3.23 -20.52
N GLU A 6 -1.38 -2.62 -21.66
CA GLU A 6 -1.04 -1.20 -21.82
C GLU A 6 -2.14 -0.24 -21.37
N LEU A 7 -3.42 -0.65 -21.44
CA LEU A 7 -4.55 0.19 -21.01
C LEU A 7 -4.68 0.28 -19.50
N THR A 8 -4.02 -0.61 -18.76
CA THR A 8 -4.11 -0.68 -17.32
C THR A 8 -3.64 0.61 -16.64
N GLY A 9 -2.52 1.18 -17.10
CA GLY A 9 -2.02 2.45 -16.59
C GLY A 9 -2.98 3.61 -16.86
N HIS A 10 -3.59 3.63 -18.05
CA HIS A 10 -4.58 4.65 -18.41
C HIS A 10 -5.84 4.56 -17.54
N VAL A 11 -6.30 3.34 -17.21
CA VAL A 11 -7.43 3.14 -16.30
C VAL A 11 -7.10 3.64 -14.90
N ALA A 12 -5.88 3.38 -14.40
CA ALA A 12 -5.46 3.85 -13.08
C ALA A 12 -5.38 5.39 -13.03
N VAL A 13 -4.80 6.04 -14.04
CA VAL A 13 -4.77 7.50 -14.15
C VAL A 13 -6.17 8.09 -14.23
N TYR A 14 -7.06 7.48 -15.02
CA TYR A 14 -8.45 7.92 -15.10
C TYR A 14 -9.17 7.77 -13.76
N ALA A 15 -9.01 6.63 -13.09
CA ALA A 15 -9.59 6.38 -11.77
C ALA A 15 -9.10 7.41 -10.74
N ASP A 16 -7.80 7.72 -10.74
CA ASP A 16 -7.19 8.73 -9.86
C ASP A 16 -7.84 10.11 -10.06
N GLY A 17 -7.92 10.60 -11.30
CA GLY A 17 -8.60 11.87 -11.58
C GLY A 17 -10.09 11.86 -11.22
N ARG A 18 -10.77 10.72 -11.38
CA ARG A 18 -12.20 10.62 -11.03
C ARG A 18 -12.44 10.56 -9.53
N LEU A 19 -11.53 9.97 -8.76
CA LEU A 19 -11.57 9.98 -7.29
C LEU A 19 -11.51 11.41 -6.75
N GLU A 20 -10.84 12.33 -7.45
CA GLU A 20 -10.71 13.73 -7.07
C GLU A 20 -11.92 14.61 -7.42
N ALA A 21 -12.81 14.17 -8.32
CA ALA A 21 -13.91 14.99 -8.83
C ALA A 21 -15.11 15.15 -7.86
N GLY A 22 -14.92 14.86 -6.57
CA GLY A 22 -15.90 15.12 -5.52
C GLY A 22 -17.05 14.09 -5.41
N PRO A 23 -18.02 14.35 -4.51
CA PRO A 23 -18.95 13.34 -4.02
C PRO A 23 -20.03 12.91 -5.03
N ALA A 24 -20.35 13.74 -6.02
CA ALA A 24 -21.47 13.51 -6.95
C ALA A 24 -21.35 12.19 -7.74
N ALA A 25 -20.12 11.72 -7.99
CA ALA A 25 -19.86 10.48 -8.71
C ALA A 25 -19.44 9.31 -7.80
N ARG A 26 -19.41 9.52 -6.47
CA ARG A 26 -18.81 8.57 -5.51
C ARG A 26 -19.44 7.18 -5.58
N ALA A 27 -20.78 7.10 -5.61
CA ALA A 27 -21.49 5.82 -5.61
C ALA A 27 -21.24 4.99 -6.87
N VAL A 28 -21.26 5.65 -8.04
CA VAL A 28 -20.99 5.00 -9.33
C VAL A 28 -19.53 4.55 -9.40
N LEU A 29 -18.60 5.44 -9.01
CA LEU A 29 -17.17 5.13 -9.03
C LEU A 29 -16.83 3.99 -8.06
N ARG A 30 -17.43 3.98 -6.87
CA ARG A 30 -17.29 2.88 -5.89
C ARG A 30 -17.70 1.55 -6.51
N THR A 31 -18.87 1.51 -7.12
CA THR A 31 -19.42 0.27 -7.73
C THR A 31 -18.52 -0.21 -8.86
N LEU A 32 -18.10 0.70 -9.75
CA LEU A 32 -17.23 0.38 -10.87
C LEU A 32 -15.87 -0.15 -10.40
N LEU A 33 -15.20 0.58 -9.50
CA LEU A 33 -13.87 0.19 -9.01
C LEU A 33 -13.94 -1.10 -8.20
N THR A 34 -14.99 -1.32 -7.40
CA THR A 34 -15.19 -2.60 -6.70
C THR A 34 -15.27 -3.77 -7.69
N ALA A 35 -16.07 -3.65 -8.75
CA ALA A 35 -16.17 -4.70 -9.77
C ALA A 35 -14.83 -4.94 -10.51
N LEU A 36 -14.06 -3.88 -10.76
CA LEU A 36 -12.72 -4.00 -11.34
C LEU A 36 -11.70 -4.63 -10.37
N LEU A 37 -11.81 -4.39 -9.07
CA LEU A 37 -10.96 -5.04 -8.08
C LEU A 37 -11.32 -6.53 -7.91
N ASP A 38 -12.61 -6.87 -8.03
CA ASP A 38 -13.10 -8.24 -7.84
C ASP A 38 -12.82 -9.16 -9.03
N ALA A 39 -13.02 -8.68 -10.26
CA ALA A 39 -12.90 -9.47 -11.48
C ALA A 39 -11.75 -9.03 -12.40
N GLY A 40 -11.00 -8.00 -12.01
CA GLY A 40 -9.93 -7.45 -12.83
C GLY A 40 -8.70 -8.34 -12.88
N PRO A 41 -7.96 -8.32 -14.00
CA PRO A 41 -6.71 -9.04 -14.12
C PRO A 41 -5.67 -8.46 -13.14
N GLN A 42 -4.69 -9.28 -12.76
CA GLN A 42 -3.63 -8.91 -11.80
C GLN A 42 -2.95 -7.55 -12.11
N PRO A 43 -2.58 -7.22 -13.36
CA PRO A 43 -1.98 -5.92 -13.65
C PRO A 43 -2.89 -4.74 -13.29
N LEU A 44 -4.20 -4.89 -13.49
CA LEU A 44 -5.18 -3.84 -13.18
C LEU A 44 -5.30 -3.62 -11.69
N ARG A 45 -5.38 -4.70 -10.91
CA ARG A 45 -5.40 -4.62 -9.45
C ARG A 45 -4.13 -3.98 -8.92
N LEU A 46 -2.96 -4.31 -9.50
CA LEU A 46 -1.68 -3.70 -9.16
C LEU A 46 -1.66 -2.19 -9.44
N ALA A 47 -2.13 -1.75 -10.61
CA ALA A 47 -2.16 -0.32 -10.93
C ALA A 47 -3.16 0.45 -10.06
N LEU A 48 -4.33 -0.13 -9.79
CA LEU A 48 -5.33 0.47 -8.90
C LEU A 48 -4.85 0.51 -7.45
N SER A 49 -4.11 -0.49 -6.97
CA SER A 49 -3.66 -0.53 -5.57
C SER A 49 -2.74 0.65 -5.23
N GLY A 50 -1.84 1.01 -6.15
CA GLY A 50 -0.99 2.20 -6.01
C GLY A 50 -1.80 3.50 -5.96
N VAL A 51 -2.87 3.61 -6.75
CA VAL A 51 -3.78 4.76 -6.73
C VAL A 51 -4.52 4.82 -5.40
N LEU A 52 -5.14 3.72 -4.96
CA LEU A 52 -5.98 3.70 -3.76
C LEU A 52 -5.18 3.93 -2.46
N ALA A 53 -3.90 3.54 -2.43
CA ALA A 53 -3.01 3.77 -1.31
C ALA A 53 -2.21 5.09 -1.38
N ALA A 54 -2.37 5.88 -2.45
CA ALA A 54 -1.77 7.21 -2.54
C ALA A 54 -2.47 8.20 -1.58
N PRO A 55 -1.80 9.29 -1.16
CA PRO A 55 -2.33 10.22 -0.15
C PRO A 55 -3.71 10.81 -0.47
N GLY A 56 -3.99 11.06 -1.77
CA GLY A 56 -5.20 11.71 -2.25
C GLY A 56 -5.43 13.12 -1.67
N THR A 57 -6.54 13.75 -2.05
CA THR A 57 -7.06 14.95 -1.38
C THR A 57 -8.03 14.58 -0.24
N PRO A 58 -8.36 15.52 0.67
CA PRO A 58 -9.38 15.28 1.69
C PRO A 58 -10.73 14.76 1.13
N ALA A 59 -11.10 15.15 -0.09
CA ALA A 59 -12.34 14.71 -0.73
C ALA A 59 -12.29 13.25 -1.20
N SER A 60 -11.12 12.79 -1.70
CA SER A 60 -10.96 11.44 -2.24
C SER A 60 -10.62 10.39 -1.18
N ARG A 61 -9.96 10.79 -0.08
CA ARG A 61 -9.49 9.89 1.00
C ARG A 61 -10.55 8.91 1.52
N PRO A 62 -11.80 9.30 1.83
CA PRO A 62 -12.75 8.34 2.38
C PRO A 62 -13.12 7.24 1.37
N LEU A 63 -13.26 7.56 0.08
CA LEU A 63 -13.57 6.53 -0.94
C LEU A 63 -12.35 5.65 -1.24
N ARG A 64 -11.15 6.24 -1.28
CA ARG A 64 -9.89 5.49 -1.42
C ARG A 64 -9.74 4.46 -0.30
N ARG A 65 -10.02 4.85 0.95
CA ARG A 65 -9.98 3.96 2.11
C ARG A 65 -10.98 2.80 2.00
N GLU A 66 -12.25 3.10 1.67
CA GLU A 66 -13.27 2.05 1.47
C GLU A 66 -12.86 1.03 0.39
N LEU A 67 -12.33 1.50 -0.74
CA LEU A 67 -11.89 0.63 -1.83
C LEU A 67 -10.61 -0.14 -1.49
N LEU A 68 -9.70 0.46 -0.72
CA LEU A 68 -8.51 -0.21 -0.21
C LEU A 68 -8.89 -1.30 0.80
N ASP A 69 -9.91 -1.07 1.63
CA ASP A 69 -10.45 -2.09 2.54
C ASP A 69 -11.02 -3.27 1.77
N VAL A 70 -11.75 -3.02 0.67
CA VAL A 70 -12.25 -4.05 -0.25
C VAL A 70 -11.12 -4.84 -0.89
N LEU A 71 -10.10 -4.16 -1.42
CA LEU A 71 -8.93 -4.80 -2.03
C LEU A 71 -8.21 -5.71 -1.01
N LEU A 72 -7.83 -5.17 0.14
CA LEU A 72 -7.06 -5.88 1.16
C LEU A 72 -7.82 -7.03 1.81
N ALA A 73 -9.16 -7.04 1.76
CA ALA A 73 -9.95 -8.15 2.28
C ALA A 73 -9.83 -9.44 1.44
N ARG A 74 -9.45 -9.32 0.16
CA ARG A 74 -9.48 -10.43 -0.82
C ARG A 74 -8.13 -10.68 -1.47
N GLU A 75 -7.23 -9.69 -1.44
CA GLU A 75 -5.96 -9.78 -2.13
C GLU A 75 -5.01 -10.81 -1.51
N SER A 76 -4.36 -11.59 -2.39
CA SER A 76 -3.32 -12.56 -2.04
C SER A 76 -2.06 -12.43 -2.91
N ASP A 77 -2.12 -11.64 -3.98
CA ASP A 77 -1.01 -11.41 -4.89
C ASP A 77 0.06 -10.52 -4.23
N PRO A 78 1.29 -11.02 -4.03
CA PRO A 78 2.34 -10.26 -3.34
C PRO A 78 2.78 -8.99 -4.10
N ALA A 79 2.62 -8.94 -5.42
CA ALA A 79 2.97 -7.75 -6.19
C ALA A 79 1.95 -6.63 -6.01
N VAL A 80 0.66 -6.97 -5.93
CA VAL A 80 -0.41 -6.00 -5.64
C VAL A 80 -0.26 -5.43 -4.22
N LEU A 81 0.03 -6.28 -3.23
CA LEU A 81 0.28 -5.88 -1.85
C LEU A 81 1.55 -5.01 -1.72
N GLU A 82 2.63 -5.35 -2.41
CA GLU A 82 3.84 -4.52 -2.43
C GLU A 82 3.58 -3.12 -3.03
N ALA A 83 2.72 -3.02 -4.05
CA ALA A 83 2.33 -1.73 -4.61
C ALA A 83 1.54 -0.87 -3.61
N VAL A 84 0.67 -1.47 -2.77
CA VAL A 84 0.05 -0.77 -1.62
C VAL A 84 1.11 -0.25 -0.66
N LEU A 85 2.06 -1.11 -0.28
CA LEU A 85 3.13 -0.76 0.67
C LEU A 85 3.95 0.45 0.19
N ARG A 86 4.40 0.42 -1.07
CA ARG A 86 5.17 1.54 -1.65
C ARG A 86 4.38 2.85 -1.71
N ALA A 87 3.08 2.77 -2.00
CA ALA A 87 2.24 3.97 -2.03
C ALA A 87 1.99 4.51 -0.61
N ALA A 88 1.70 3.63 0.35
CA ALA A 88 1.48 3.99 1.75
C ALA A 88 2.70 4.68 2.39
N ALA A 89 3.92 4.23 2.07
CA ALA A 89 5.15 4.84 2.59
C ALA A 89 5.36 6.30 2.14
N ARG A 90 4.70 6.73 1.05
CA ARG A 90 4.73 8.13 0.58
C ARG A 90 3.63 9.01 1.20
N THR A 91 2.79 8.44 2.06
CA THR A 91 1.76 9.17 2.81
C THR A 91 2.35 9.73 4.11
N THR A 92 1.71 10.76 4.67
CA THR A 92 2.11 11.38 5.93
C THR A 92 1.05 11.15 7.01
N GLY A 93 1.44 11.27 8.28
CA GLY A 93 0.53 11.09 9.40
C GLY A 93 0.43 9.64 9.88
N PRO A 94 -0.69 9.23 10.50
CA PRO A 94 -0.83 7.90 11.12
C PRO A 94 -1.20 6.78 10.11
N GLU A 95 -1.66 7.14 8.91
CA GLU A 95 -2.12 6.19 7.88
C GLU A 95 -1.05 5.19 7.40
N PRO A 96 0.23 5.58 7.17
CA PRO A 96 1.28 4.63 6.79
C PRO A 96 1.40 3.46 7.77
N ARG A 97 1.38 3.71 9.08
CA ARG A 97 1.52 2.67 10.12
C ARG A 97 0.46 1.58 9.95
N VAL A 98 -0.81 1.99 9.80
CA VAL A 98 -1.94 1.07 9.67
C VAL A 98 -1.87 0.27 8.37
N LEU A 99 -1.56 0.94 7.25
CA LEU A 99 -1.50 0.29 5.94
C LEU A 99 -0.31 -0.65 5.82
N VAL A 100 0.87 -0.25 6.29
CA VAL A 100 2.06 -1.08 6.34
C VAL A 100 1.80 -2.32 7.18
N HIS A 101 1.24 -2.17 8.38
CA HIS A 101 0.93 -3.28 9.27
C HIS A 101 -0.05 -4.27 8.63
N ARG A 102 -1.18 -3.78 8.11
CA ARG A 102 -2.20 -4.63 7.47
C ARG A 102 -1.66 -5.35 6.24
N THR A 103 -0.87 -4.67 5.41
CA THR A 103 -0.24 -5.27 4.22
C THR A 103 0.80 -6.32 4.63
N GLY A 104 1.59 -6.03 5.68
CA GLY A 104 2.54 -6.97 6.26
C GLY A 104 1.88 -8.27 6.72
N LEU A 105 0.78 -8.18 7.49
CA LEU A 105 0.02 -9.35 7.94
C LEU A 105 -0.50 -10.23 6.80
N LEU A 106 -0.77 -9.66 5.62
CA LEU A 106 -1.18 -10.42 4.44
C LEU A 106 0.03 -11.10 3.76
N LEU A 107 1.14 -10.36 3.61
CA LEU A 107 2.35 -10.85 2.95
C LEU A 107 3.04 -11.97 3.74
N VAL A 108 3.12 -11.86 5.08
CA VAL A 108 3.82 -12.86 5.92
C VAL A 108 3.09 -14.21 6.01
N ARG A 109 1.90 -14.36 5.41
CA ARG A 109 1.21 -15.65 5.29
C ARG A 109 1.97 -16.67 4.44
N THR A 110 2.98 -16.22 3.69
CA THR A 110 3.87 -17.06 2.89
C THR A 110 5.32 -16.65 3.14
N THR A 111 6.26 -17.60 3.02
CA THR A 111 7.69 -17.31 3.15
C THR A 111 8.17 -16.34 2.07
N GLU A 112 7.67 -16.48 0.83
CA GLU A 112 7.98 -15.56 -0.27
C GLU A 112 7.49 -14.14 0.04
N GLY A 113 6.25 -14.00 0.51
CA GLY A 113 5.67 -12.72 0.87
C GLY A 113 6.37 -12.07 2.06
N ALA A 114 6.78 -12.83 3.09
CA ALA A 114 7.59 -12.32 4.20
C ALA A 114 8.93 -11.74 3.71
N ALA A 115 9.65 -12.48 2.87
CA ALA A 115 10.92 -12.02 2.30
C ALA A 115 10.74 -10.79 1.38
N ARG A 116 9.62 -10.72 0.65
CA ARG A 116 9.26 -9.58 -0.20
C ARG A 116 8.93 -8.34 0.64
N PHE A 117 8.16 -8.52 1.71
CA PHE A 117 7.81 -7.45 2.66
C PHE A 117 9.06 -6.85 3.30
N ASP A 118 9.97 -7.68 3.82
CA ASP A 118 11.21 -7.22 4.46
C ASP A 118 12.09 -6.45 3.47
N ARG A 119 12.32 -6.98 2.26
CA ARG A 119 13.11 -6.26 1.24
C ARG A 119 12.48 -4.94 0.84
N CYS A 120 11.15 -4.89 0.68
CA CYS A 120 10.46 -3.66 0.31
C CYS A 120 10.50 -2.63 1.44
N LEU A 121 10.36 -3.04 2.70
CA LEU A 121 10.48 -2.14 3.85
C LEU A 121 11.89 -1.58 4.00
N ALA A 122 12.92 -2.42 3.85
CA ALA A 122 14.31 -1.98 3.86
C ALA A 122 14.59 -0.95 2.75
N ASP A 123 14.13 -1.23 1.52
CA ASP A 123 14.25 -0.30 0.38
C ASP A 123 13.55 1.04 0.65
N LEU A 124 12.34 1.01 1.22
CA LEU A 124 11.61 2.24 1.57
C LEU A 124 12.28 2.99 2.71
N ALA A 125 12.81 2.30 3.72
CA ALA A 125 13.53 2.93 4.83
C ALA A 125 14.83 3.61 4.36
N ALA A 126 15.50 3.04 3.37
CA ALA A 126 16.72 3.62 2.79
C ALA A 126 16.44 4.85 1.89
N HIS A 127 15.32 4.85 1.16
CA HIS A 127 15.10 5.83 0.08
C HIS A 127 13.98 6.85 0.34
N VAL A 128 13.06 6.59 1.28
CA VAL A 128 11.96 7.51 1.60
C VAL A 128 12.33 8.34 2.83
N PRO A 129 12.48 9.67 2.70
CA PRO A 129 12.83 10.53 3.83
C PRO A 129 11.89 10.37 5.02
N GLY A 130 12.46 10.17 6.21
CA GLY A 130 11.73 10.00 7.46
C GLY A 130 11.05 8.65 7.65
N PHE A 131 11.04 7.75 6.66
CA PHE A 131 10.38 6.46 6.78
C PHE A 131 11.11 5.53 7.76
N ALA A 132 12.45 5.49 7.73
CA ALA A 132 13.23 4.72 8.71
C ALA A 132 12.94 5.16 10.15
N THR A 133 12.87 6.47 10.41
CA THR A 133 12.49 7.03 11.70
C THR A 133 11.06 6.64 12.10
N ALA A 134 10.12 6.65 11.16
CA ALA A 134 8.75 6.21 11.42
C ALA A 134 8.69 4.73 11.81
N VAL A 135 9.40 3.85 11.09
CA VAL A 135 9.49 2.41 11.40
C VAL A 135 10.13 2.17 12.77
N ALA A 136 11.20 2.90 13.10
CA ALA A 136 11.83 2.87 14.43
C ALA A 136 10.82 3.24 15.53
N GLY A 137 10.03 4.30 15.31
CA GLY A 137 8.97 4.72 16.21
C GLY A 137 7.90 3.64 16.41
N TRP A 138 7.43 3.00 15.33
CA TRP A 138 6.45 1.92 15.44
C TRP A 138 6.98 0.70 16.21
N LEU A 139 8.25 0.34 15.98
CA LEU A 139 8.94 -0.70 16.72
C LEU A 139 9.06 -0.37 18.21
N ALA A 140 9.39 0.87 18.56
CA ALA A 140 9.49 1.32 19.94
C ALA A 140 8.11 1.35 20.62
N ASP A 141 7.08 1.83 19.93
CA ASP A 141 5.73 1.95 20.46
C ASP A 141 5.06 0.59 20.71
N ALA A 142 5.25 -0.38 19.81
CA ALA A 142 4.61 -1.69 19.87
C ALA A 142 5.54 -2.84 19.45
N PRO A 143 6.59 -3.15 20.23
CA PRO A 143 7.64 -4.09 19.81
C PRO A 143 7.09 -5.48 19.43
N ARG A 144 6.11 -5.99 20.21
CA ARG A 144 5.53 -7.32 19.99
C ARG A 144 4.68 -7.40 18.72
N GLU A 145 4.03 -6.31 18.33
CA GLU A 145 3.23 -6.22 17.12
C GLU A 145 4.13 -6.24 15.87
N TRP A 146 5.22 -5.49 15.91
CA TRP A 146 6.09 -5.28 14.75
C TRP A 146 7.22 -6.30 14.62
N ALA A 147 7.70 -6.90 15.71
CA ALA A 147 8.82 -7.84 15.67
C ALA A 147 8.56 -9.09 14.82
N ALA A 148 7.29 -9.54 14.73
CA ALA A 148 6.90 -10.67 13.90
C ALA A 148 6.82 -10.33 12.39
N LEU A 149 6.69 -9.05 12.06
CA LEU A 149 6.55 -8.57 10.68
C LEU A 149 7.87 -8.10 10.09
N ILE A 150 8.70 -7.46 10.91
CA ILE A 150 9.94 -6.84 10.46
C ILE A 150 11.05 -7.89 10.41
N GLY A 151 11.62 -8.07 9.22
CA GLY A 151 12.74 -8.98 8.99
C GLY A 151 14.10 -8.32 9.23
N PRO A 152 15.18 -9.09 9.07
CA PRO A 152 16.54 -8.63 9.35
C PRO A 152 16.96 -7.44 8.47
N ALA A 153 16.64 -7.44 7.17
CA ALA A 153 17.09 -6.38 6.27
C ALA A 153 16.52 -5.01 6.67
N THR A 154 15.26 -4.98 7.10
CA THR A 154 14.64 -3.74 7.60
C THR A 154 15.28 -3.30 8.92
N ARG A 155 15.56 -4.24 9.84
CA ARG A 155 16.22 -3.91 11.13
C ARG A 155 17.57 -3.25 10.90
N ASP A 156 18.41 -3.84 10.05
CA ASP A 156 19.74 -3.32 9.74
C ASP A 156 19.67 -1.87 9.23
N VAL A 157 18.74 -1.56 8.32
CA VAL A 157 18.57 -0.20 7.79
C VAL A 157 18.09 0.78 8.85
N VAL A 158 17.13 0.37 9.69
CA VAL A 158 16.57 1.21 10.74
C VAL A 158 17.59 1.51 11.84
N GLU A 159 18.36 0.50 12.26
CA GLU A 159 19.42 0.63 13.24
C GLU A 159 20.53 1.58 12.73
N ASN A 160 20.93 1.44 11.46
CA ASN A 160 21.89 2.35 10.84
C ASN A 160 21.37 3.80 10.77
N ALA A 161 20.10 3.98 10.42
CA ALA A 161 19.48 5.31 10.36
C ALA A 161 19.43 5.99 11.74
N ALA A 162 19.21 5.22 12.81
CA ALA A 162 19.18 5.72 14.19
C ALA A 162 20.56 6.16 14.70
N VAL A 163 21.65 5.59 14.18
CA VAL A 163 23.03 6.00 14.52
C VAL A 163 23.41 7.32 13.82
N THR A 164 22.79 7.62 12.69
CA THR A 164 23.10 8.82 11.87
C THR A 164 22.21 10.04 12.13
N ALA A 165 21.16 9.90 12.95
CA ALA A 165 20.19 10.94 13.27
C ALA A 165 20.51 11.63 14.60
#